data_AF-A0A1M3N4S3-F1
#
_entry.id   AF-A0A1M3N4S3-F1
#
_cell.length_a   1.000
_cell.length_b   1.000
_cell.length_c   1.000
_cell.angle_alpha   90.00
_cell.angle_beta   90.00
_cell.angle_gamma   90.00
#
_symmetry.space_group_name_H-M   'P 1'
#
loop_
_entity.id
_entity.type
_entity.pdbx_description
1 polymer ?
#
loop_
_entity_poly.entity_id
_entity_poly.type
_entity_poly.pdbx_seq_one_letter_code
_entity_poly.pdbx_strand_id
1 'polypeptide(L)'
;MGGGLLCLLAACTRQSCTPAPDGNGDAPPAASGTSSPGQDTARTRRCFSVVAKDNSPSTRAVFEAKHCQGGGVTWAGILRVLVHRRGTSKAVEAETPGWTGDVRTLSWEGGSTRVAIDDEADAALFCADSQRLVDEIRSDVKRLNARAGELERAMGEANPFELECLPDDASLSALMNGLNPSPPPSPAEARAREDGLARMRAVLAKQRTWCWGPGGAAFGGKGGFTLHENGQAASFGDGATPRDGRWTLGQDGRVEVILPGGLHHFDAGENGRLGFNHTAGREELQPCVQPR
;
A
#
# COMPACT_ATOMS: atom_id res chain seq x y z
N MET A 1 11.99 27.27 -66.79
CA MET A 1 12.78 26.07 -66.45
C MET A 1 12.10 25.49 -65.21
N GLY A 2 11.06 24.64 -65.31
CA GLY A 2 11.06 23.26 -65.80
C GLY A 2 11.46 22.34 -64.63
N GLY A 3 10.67 21.40 -64.10
CA GLY A 3 9.31 20.88 -64.31
C GLY A 3 8.87 20.24 -62.96
N GLY A 4 7.58 20.14 -62.62
CA GLY A 4 6.65 19.06 -63.01
C GLY A 4 6.75 17.89 -62.00
N LEU A 5 5.72 17.24 -61.45
CA LEU A 5 4.27 17.12 -61.67
C LEU A 5 3.74 16.40 -60.39
N LEU A 6 2.69 16.86 -59.67
CA LEU A 6 1.26 16.46 -59.80
C LEU A 6 1.03 14.95 -59.96
N CYS A 7 0.07 14.26 -59.33
CA CYS A 7 -1.34 14.56 -59.01
C CYS A 7 -1.84 13.45 -58.02
N LEU A 8 -2.71 13.69 -57.02
CA LEU A 8 -4.21 13.73 -57.07
C LEU A 8 -4.82 12.38 -57.56
N LEU A 9 -5.91 11.77 -57.04
CA LEU A 9 -7.16 12.18 -56.38
C LEU A 9 -7.88 10.88 -55.90
N ALA A 10 -8.66 10.88 -54.80
CA ALA A 10 -10.15 10.79 -54.71
C ALA A 10 -10.81 9.51 -55.31
N ALA A 11 -11.95 8.94 -54.91
CA ALA A 11 -13.07 9.27 -54.02
C ALA A 11 -13.95 8.00 -53.79
N CYS A 12 -14.90 8.11 -52.85
CA CYS A 12 -16.04 7.22 -52.54
C CYS A 12 -16.83 6.63 -53.73
N THR A 13 -17.47 5.44 -53.58
CA THR A 13 -18.95 5.25 -53.50
C THR A 13 -19.42 3.77 -53.59
N ARG A 14 -20.46 3.48 -52.78
CA ARG A 14 -21.59 2.51 -52.82
C ARG A 14 -21.74 1.39 -53.89
N GLN A 15 -22.23 0.24 -53.35
CA GLN A 15 -23.37 -0.61 -53.78
C GLN A 15 -23.18 -1.86 -54.69
N SER A 16 -23.54 -2.99 -54.04
CA SER A 16 -24.38 -4.12 -54.51
C SER A 16 -23.80 -5.18 -55.46
N CYS A 17 -23.88 -6.46 -55.01
CA CYS A 17 -24.42 -7.61 -55.77
C CYS A 17 -24.52 -8.87 -54.88
N THR A 18 -25.73 -9.41 -54.73
CA THR A 18 -26.07 -10.81 -54.35
C THR A 18 -26.42 -11.58 -55.64
N PRO A 19 -26.42 -12.95 -55.73
CA PRO A 19 -27.25 -13.86 -54.91
C PRO A 19 -26.63 -15.25 -54.56
N ALA A 20 -27.33 -16.02 -53.72
CA ALA A 20 -27.12 -17.45 -53.40
C ALA A 20 -27.69 -18.37 -54.52
N PRO A 21 -27.44 -19.72 -54.53
CA PRO A 21 -28.24 -20.65 -53.70
C PRO A 21 -27.58 -21.99 -53.24
N ASP A 22 -28.20 -22.57 -52.20
CA ASP A 22 -28.53 -23.96 -51.84
C ASP A 22 -27.55 -25.15 -51.96
N GLY A 23 -27.46 -25.93 -50.88
CA GLY A 23 -26.94 -27.31 -50.85
C GLY A 23 -27.06 -28.01 -49.48
N ASN A 24 -28.07 -28.86 -49.33
CA ASN A 24 -28.41 -29.70 -48.17
C ASN A 24 -27.36 -30.77 -47.78
N GLY A 25 -27.32 -31.15 -46.49
CA GLY A 25 -26.70 -32.40 -46.03
C GLY A 25 -26.81 -32.62 -44.51
N ASP A 26 -27.77 -33.45 -44.07
CA ASP A 26 -27.98 -33.92 -42.69
C ASP A 26 -26.92 -34.94 -42.21
N ALA A 27 -26.47 -34.83 -40.95
CA ALA A 27 -26.39 -35.92 -39.92
C ALA A 27 -25.52 -35.56 -38.67
N PRO A 28 -26.00 -35.79 -37.43
CA PRO A 28 -25.21 -35.85 -36.18
C PRO A 28 -25.04 -37.33 -35.69
N PRO A 29 -24.49 -37.66 -34.49
CA PRO A 29 -23.47 -37.02 -33.63
C PRO A 29 -22.30 -37.97 -33.26
N ALA A 30 -21.17 -37.42 -32.80
CA ALA A 30 -20.25 -38.13 -31.89
C ALA A 30 -19.42 -37.13 -31.07
N ALA A 31 -20.03 -36.54 -30.04
CA ALA A 31 -19.30 -35.79 -29.02
C ALA A 31 -18.63 -36.79 -28.05
N SER A 32 -17.40 -37.18 -28.36
CA SER A 32 -16.45 -37.71 -27.38
C SER A 32 -15.47 -36.60 -27.02
N GLY A 33 -15.97 -35.60 -26.29
CA GLY A 33 -15.16 -34.55 -25.70
C GLY A 33 -14.83 -34.94 -24.27
N THR A 34 -13.69 -35.62 -24.09
CA THR A 34 -13.07 -35.82 -22.78
C THR A 34 -12.93 -34.47 -22.11
N SER A 35 -13.80 -34.21 -21.13
CA SER A 35 -13.81 -32.96 -20.38
C SER A 35 -12.64 -33.02 -19.40
N SER A 36 -11.50 -32.43 -19.76
CA SER A 36 -10.44 -32.14 -18.80
C SER A 36 -10.96 -31.09 -17.81
N PRO A 37 -10.99 -31.37 -16.50
CA PRO A 37 -11.30 -30.36 -15.51
C PRO A 37 -10.10 -29.43 -15.31
N GLY A 38 -10.35 -28.12 -15.29
CA GLY A 38 -9.43 -27.16 -14.70
C GLY A 38 -8.55 -26.37 -15.65
N GLN A 39 -9.11 -25.74 -16.69
CA GLN A 39 -8.60 -24.42 -17.09
C GLN A 39 -9.14 -23.40 -16.08
N ASP A 40 -8.54 -23.39 -14.90
CA ASP A 40 -8.71 -22.30 -13.95
C ASP A 40 -8.00 -21.09 -14.58
N THR A 41 -8.78 -20.27 -15.27
CA THR A 41 -8.29 -19.02 -15.86
C THR A 41 -7.71 -18.21 -14.72
N ALA A 42 -6.38 -18.07 -14.69
CA ALA A 42 -5.67 -17.30 -13.70
C ALA A 42 -6.24 -15.88 -13.66
N ARG A 43 -7.15 -15.62 -12.73
CA ARG A 43 -7.74 -14.30 -12.52
C ARG A 43 -6.58 -13.37 -12.21
N THR A 44 -6.24 -12.50 -13.15
CA THR A 44 -5.10 -11.60 -13.02
C THR A 44 -5.45 -10.58 -11.94
N ARG A 45 -4.69 -10.59 -10.83
CA ARG A 45 -4.79 -9.62 -9.73
C ARG A 45 -4.81 -8.19 -10.29
N ARG A 46 -5.79 -7.39 -9.87
CA ARG A 46 -5.92 -5.96 -10.23
C ARG A 46 -5.72 -5.12 -9.00
N CYS A 47 -4.91 -4.07 -9.10
CA CYS A 47 -4.56 -3.24 -7.95
C CYS A 47 -4.70 -1.75 -8.23
N PHE A 48 -4.77 -0.96 -7.16
CA PHE A 48 -4.57 0.48 -7.19
C PHE A 48 -3.99 0.97 -5.87
N SER A 49 -3.23 2.06 -5.94
CA SER A 49 -2.62 2.67 -4.75
C SER A 49 -3.38 3.94 -4.35
N VAL A 50 -3.54 4.15 -3.06
CA VAL A 50 -3.96 5.41 -2.46
C VAL A 50 -2.73 6.09 -1.90
N VAL A 51 -2.27 7.17 -2.54
CA VAL A 51 -0.97 7.79 -2.22
C VAL A 51 -1.19 9.08 -1.42
N ALA A 52 -0.43 9.27 -0.35
CA ALA A 52 -0.55 10.43 0.55
C ALA A 52 -0.48 11.78 -0.17
N LYS A 53 0.36 11.88 -1.22
CA LYS A 53 0.50 13.11 -2.01
C LYS A 53 -0.80 13.54 -2.69
N ASP A 54 -1.69 12.58 -2.98
CA ASP A 54 -2.97 12.81 -3.65
C ASP A 54 -4.11 13.13 -2.64
N ASN A 55 -3.81 13.17 -1.34
CA ASN A 55 -4.75 13.63 -0.33
C ASN A 55 -5.19 15.07 -0.63
N SER A 56 -6.49 15.30 -0.62
CA SER A 56 -7.04 16.65 -0.77
C SER A 56 -6.68 17.53 0.44
N PRO A 57 -6.76 18.86 0.32
CA PRO A 57 -6.55 19.75 1.46
C PRO A 57 -7.46 19.44 2.67
N SER A 58 -8.72 19.05 2.43
CA SER A 58 -9.66 18.71 3.49
C SER A 58 -9.32 17.38 4.16
N THR A 59 -8.88 16.37 3.38
CA THR A 59 -8.38 15.10 3.92
C THR A 59 -7.16 15.32 4.81
N ARG A 60 -6.19 16.12 4.36
CA ARG A 60 -4.99 16.45 5.15
C ARG A 60 -5.37 17.12 6.46
N ALA A 61 -6.30 18.07 6.45
CA ALA A 61 -6.78 18.74 7.65
C ALA A 61 -7.44 17.77 8.65
N VAL A 62 -8.20 16.77 8.16
CA VAL A 62 -8.79 15.73 9.03
C VAL A 62 -7.71 14.87 9.68
N PHE A 63 -6.71 14.42 8.91
CA PHE A 63 -5.62 13.61 9.44
C PHE A 63 -4.77 14.38 10.44
N GLU A 64 -4.43 15.63 10.15
CA GLU A 64 -3.71 16.52 11.06
C GLU A 64 -4.48 16.74 12.36
N ALA A 65 -5.78 17.08 12.29
CA ALA A 65 -6.62 17.30 13.46
C ALA A 65 -6.78 16.05 14.35
N LYS A 66 -6.56 14.86 13.79
CA LYS A 66 -6.63 13.58 14.50
C LYS A 66 -5.26 13.00 14.83
N HIS A 67 -4.18 13.74 14.55
CA HIS A 67 -2.79 13.30 14.73
C HIS A 67 -2.49 11.96 14.02
N CYS A 68 -3.04 11.78 12.83
CA CYS A 68 -2.77 10.62 11.99
C CYS A 68 -1.70 10.98 10.96
N GLN A 69 -0.87 10.01 10.60
CA GLN A 69 0.13 10.16 9.55
C GLN A 69 -0.51 10.55 8.20
N GLY A 70 -1.65 9.95 7.85
CA GLY A 70 -2.35 10.18 6.59
C GLY A 70 -1.72 9.50 5.37
N GLY A 71 -0.77 8.59 5.62
CA GLY A 71 -0.05 7.79 4.63
C GLY A 71 -0.64 6.39 4.42
N GLY A 72 0.21 5.44 4.03
CA GLY A 72 -0.21 4.08 3.70
C GLY A 72 -0.90 3.36 4.85
N VAL A 73 -0.37 3.47 6.06
CA VAL A 73 -0.95 2.82 7.25
C VAL A 73 -2.36 3.35 7.55
N THR A 74 -2.50 4.68 7.61
CA THR A 74 -3.80 5.32 7.84
C THR A 74 -4.82 4.92 6.77
N TRP A 75 -4.43 4.92 5.49
CA TRP A 75 -5.32 4.52 4.40
C TRP A 75 -5.61 3.02 4.36
N ALA A 76 -4.67 2.16 4.76
CA ALA A 76 -4.90 0.72 4.85
C ALA A 76 -5.99 0.39 5.87
N GLY A 77 -5.98 1.02 7.05
CA GLY A 77 -7.07 0.90 8.04
C GLY A 77 -8.42 1.35 7.47
N ILE A 78 -8.46 2.46 6.73
CA ILE A 78 -9.69 2.94 6.07
C ILE A 78 -10.16 1.97 4.98
N LEU A 79 -9.26 1.41 4.18
CA LEU A 79 -9.58 0.41 3.15
C LEU A 79 -10.18 -0.86 3.78
N ARG A 80 -9.67 -1.30 4.95
CA ARG A 80 -10.24 -2.44 5.70
C ARG A 80 -11.69 -2.17 6.08
N VAL A 81 -12.01 -0.96 6.53
CA VAL A 81 -13.41 -0.54 6.79
C VAL A 81 -14.25 -0.61 5.52
N LEU A 82 -13.76 -0.10 4.38
CA LEU A 82 -14.48 -0.15 3.11
C LEU A 82 -14.74 -1.58 2.62
N VAL A 83 -13.79 -2.49 2.81
CA VAL A 83 -13.97 -3.92 2.52
C VAL A 83 -14.98 -4.55 3.47
N HIS A 84 -14.88 -4.27 4.77
CA HIS A 84 -15.77 -4.83 5.79
C HIS A 84 -17.23 -4.45 5.57
N ARG A 85 -17.50 -3.20 5.14
CA ARG A 85 -18.86 -2.74 4.79
C ARG A 85 -19.52 -3.54 3.66
N ARG A 86 -18.75 -4.26 2.85
CA ARG A 86 -19.28 -5.02 1.69
C ARG A 86 -19.61 -6.46 1.99
N GLY A 87 -19.01 -7.03 3.04
CA GLY A 87 -19.23 -8.42 3.39
C GLY A 87 -18.16 -9.00 4.28
N THR A 88 -18.30 -10.31 4.53
CA THR A 88 -17.42 -11.04 5.43
C THR A 88 -16.17 -11.49 4.69
N SER A 89 -15.00 -11.25 5.30
CA SER A 89 -13.71 -11.69 4.77
C SER A 89 -13.06 -12.73 5.69
N LYS A 90 -12.44 -13.75 5.09
CA LYS A 90 -11.67 -14.79 5.79
C LYS A 90 -10.24 -14.81 5.26
N ALA A 91 -9.26 -14.96 6.15
CA ALA A 91 -7.86 -15.09 5.76
C ALA A 91 -7.65 -16.31 4.86
N VAL A 92 -6.73 -16.20 3.91
CA VAL A 92 -6.26 -17.33 3.10
C VAL A 92 -5.00 -17.89 3.75
N GLU A 93 -5.07 -19.14 4.22
CA GLU A 93 -3.99 -19.80 4.98
C GLU A 93 -2.76 -20.13 4.11
N ALA A 94 -3.01 -20.56 2.87
CA ALA A 94 -1.97 -20.95 1.92
C ALA A 94 -1.38 -19.73 1.21
N GLU A 95 -0.08 -19.77 0.93
CA GLU A 95 0.55 -18.78 0.07
C GLU A 95 -0.15 -18.73 -1.29
N THR A 96 -0.44 -17.51 -1.75
CA THR A 96 -1.06 -17.29 -3.06
C THR A 96 0.01 -16.70 -3.98
N PRO A 97 0.53 -17.45 -4.97
CA PRO A 97 1.57 -16.96 -5.86
C PRO A 97 1.18 -15.65 -6.54
N GLY A 98 2.09 -14.68 -6.53
CA GLY A 98 1.87 -13.35 -7.11
C GLY A 98 1.03 -12.40 -6.26
N TRP A 99 0.71 -12.78 -5.01
CA TRP A 99 0.10 -11.91 -4.01
C TRP A 99 1.09 -11.59 -2.89
N THR A 100 0.93 -10.40 -2.33
CA THR A 100 1.63 -9.88 -1.15
C THR A 100 0.57 -9.54 -0.11
N GLY A 101 0.95 -9.50 1.17
CA GLY A 101 0.06 -9.06 2.25
C GLY A 101 -0.91 -10.07 2.82
N ASP A 102 -1.85 -9.56 3.63
CA ASP A 102 -2.99 -10.32 4.15
C ASP A 102 -4.00 -10.60 3.04
N VAL A 103 -3.80 -11.72 2.34
CA VAL A 103 -4.76 -12.18 1.33
C VAL A 103 -5.98 -12.77 2.02
N ARG A 104 -7.15 -12.24 1.70
CA ARG A 104 -8.44 -12.66 2.25
C ARG A 104 -9.40 -13.04 1.13
N THR A 105 -10.24 -14.03 1.37
CA THR A 105 -11.42 -14.28 0.55
C THR A 105 -12.58 -13.43 1.09
N LEU A 106 -13.08 -12.52 0.27
CA LEU A 106 -14.26 -11.70 0.54
C LEU A 106 -15.48 -12.33 -0.13
N SER A 107 -16.50 -12.64 0.67
CA SER A 107 -17.84 -12.94 0.17
C SER A 107 -18.70 -11.67 0.24
N TRP A 108 -19.14 -11.19 -0.91
CA TRP A 108 -19.91 -9.95 -1.06
C TRP A 108 -20.97 -10.09 -2.14
N GLU A 109 -21.77 -9.05 -2.40
CA GLU A 109 -22.86 -9.08 -3.40
C GLU A 109 -22.38 -9.52 -4.80
N GLY A 110 -21.15 -9.16 -5.18
CA GLY A 110 -20.54 -9.55 -6.46
C GLY A 110 -19.97 -10.98 -6.51
N GLY A 111 -20.21 -11.81 -5.49
CA GLY A 111 -19.72 -13.17 -5.37
C GLY A 111 -18.53 -13.31 -4.42
N SER A 112 -17.68 -14.31 -4.65
CA SER A 112 -16.47 -14.55 -3.87
C SER A 112 -15.23 -14.10 -4.64
N THR A 113 -14.35 -13.33 -4.00
CA THR A 113 -13.12 -12.79 -4.62
C THR A 113 -12.00 -12.71 -3.60
N ARG A 114 -10.74 -12.93 -4.01
CA ARG A 114 -9.59 -12.62 -3.15
C ARG A 114 -9.32 -11.13 -3.16
N VAL A 115 -8.94 -10.61 -2.00
CA VAL A 115 -8.52 -9.24 -1.77
C VAL A 115 -7.25 -9.22 -0.92
N ALA A 116 -6.43 -8.18 -1.08
CA ALA A 116 -5.31 -7.90 -0.20
C ALA A 116 -5.19 -6.38 -0.04
N ILE A 117 -4.80 -5.96 1.16
CA ILE A 117 -4.48 -4.57 1.48
C ILE A 117 -3.08 -4.58 2.05
N ASP A 118 -2.17 -3.88 1.39
CA ASP A 118 -0.80 -3.64 1.84
C ASP A 118 -0.64 -2.16 2.18
N ASP A 119 0.01 -1.86 3.30
CA ASP A 119 0.45 -0.52 3.69
C ASP A 119 1.88 -0.28 3.21
N GLU A 120 2.02 0.09 1.94
CA GLU A 120 3.30 0.49 1.37
C GLU A 120 3.65 1.93 1.72
N ALA A 121 4.17 2.14 2.93
CA ALA A 121 4.84 3.38 3.30
C ALA A 121 3.98 4.66 3.10
N ASP A 122 4.11 5.38 1.97
CA ASP A 122 3.31 6.56 1.62
C ASP A 122 2.01 6.24 0.88
N ALA A 123 1.76 4.96 0.61
CA ALA A 123 0.62 4.47 -0.13
C ALA A 123 -0.03 3.26 0.53
N ALA A 124 -1.34 3.12 0.34
CA ALA A 124 -2.03 1.87 0.61
C ALA A 124 -2.37 1.20 -0.72
N LEU A 125 -1.91 -0.04 -0.92
CA LEU A 125 -2.19 -0.83 -2.11
C LEU A 125 -3.39 -1.72 -1.86
N PHE A 126 -4.47 -1.51 -2.61
CA PHE A 126 -5.62 -2.42 -2.64
C PHE A 126 -5.56 -3.29 -3.89
N CYS A 127 -5.59 -4.60 -3.71
CA CYS A 127 -5.66 -5.58 -4.79
C CYS A 127 -6.89 -6.49 -4.66
N ALA A 128 -7.50 -6.86 -5.79
CA ALA A 128 -8.53 -7.89 -5.84
C ALA A 128 -8.49 -8.69 -7.15
N ASP A 129 -9.07 -9.90 -7.15
CA ASP A 129 -9.33 -10.63 -8.42
C ASP A 129 -10.45 -9.95 -9.24
N SER A 130 -11.34 -9.20 -8.59
CA SER A 130 -12.52 -8.59 -9.20
C SER A 130 -12.27 -7.14 -9.60
N GLN A 131 -12.30 -6.86 -10.91
CA GLN A 131 -12.22 -5.49 -11.44
C GLN A 131 -13.36 -4.60 -10.92
N ARG A 132 -14.58 -5.15 -10.82
CA ARG A 132 -15.74 -4.43 -10.26
C ARG A 132 -15.46 -3.95 -8.84
N LEU A 133 -14.90 -4.83 -8.00
CA LEU A 133 -14.57 -4.47 -6.62
C LEU A 133 -13.48 -3.38 -6.56
N VAL A 134 -12.44 -3.51 -7.38
CA VAL A 134 -11.37 -2.49 -7.49
C VAL A 134 -11.93 -1.13 -7.84
N ASP A 135 -12.81 -1.05 -8.85
CA ASP A 135 -13.37 0.22 -9.30
C ASP A 135 -14.32 0.84 -8.27
N GLU A 136 -15.11 0.01 -7.59
CA GLU A 136 -16.03 0.49 -6.56
C GLU A 136 -15.27 0.97 -5.31
N ILE A 137 -14.25 0.26 -4.83
CA ILE A 137 -13.40 0.71 -3.71
C ILE A 137 -12.61 1.97 -4.10
N ARG A 138 -12.10 2.05 -5.33
CA ARG A 138 -11.45 3.27 -5.85
C ARG A 138 -12.40 4.46 -5.88
N SER A 139 -13.66 4.24 -6.24
CA SER A 139 -14.71 5.28 -6.21
C SER A 139 -15.00 5.73 -4.77
N ASP A 140 -15.07 4.80 -3.82
CA ASP A 140 -15.23 5.11 -2.40
C ASP A 140 -14.06 5.96 -1.88
N VAL A 141 -12.81 5.59 -2.19
CA VAL A 141 -11.61 6.37 -1.82
C VAL A 141 -11.70 7.80 -2.36
N LYS A 142 -12.07 7.97 -3.64
CA LYS A 142 -12.25 9.31 -4.23
C LYS A 142 -13.33 10.11 -3.49
N ARG A 143 -14.43 9.47 -3.11
CA ARG A 143 -15.52 10.10 -2.35
C ARG A 143 -15.05 10.53 -0.96
N LEU A 144 -14.37 9.65 -0.22
CA LEU A 144 -13.80 9.97 1.09
C LEU A 144 -12.80 11.12 0.99
N ASN A 145 -11.92 11.09 -0.02
CA ASN A 145 -10.92 12.14 -0.24
C ASN A 145 -11.55 13.49 -0.60
N ALA A 146 -12.80 13.54 -1.06
CA ALA A 146 -13.52 14.77 -1.36
C ALA A 146 -14.43 15.25 -0.22
N ARG A 147 -14.74 14.39 0.76
CA ARG A 147 -15.79 14.63 1.77
C ARG A 147 -15.28 14.31 3.19
N ALA A 148 -14.79 15.35 3.86
CA ALA A 148 -14.24 15.25 5.22
C ALA A 148 -15.17 14.51 6.21
N GLY A 149 -16.46 14.85 6.24
CA GLY A 149 -17.40 14.19 7.16
C GLY A 149 -17.66 12.70 6.86
N GLU A 150 -17.45 12.23 5.62
CA GLU A 150 -17.51 10.80 5.32
C GLU A 150 -16.21 10.09 5.69
N LEU A 151 -15.07 10.76 5.48
CA LEU A 151 -13.75 10.27 5.90
C LEU A 151 -13.70 10.08 7.41
N GLU A 152 -14.12 11.09 8.19
CA GLU A 152 -14.14 11.02 9.65
C GLU A 152 -15.01 9.87 10.17
N ARG A 153 -16.15 9.61 9.51
CA ARG A 153 -17.01 8.47 9.86
C ARG A 153 -16.33 7.14 9.59
N ALA A 154 -15.66 7.00 8.45
CA ALA A 154 -14.90 5.80 8.13
C ALA A 154 -13.73 5.58 9.11
N MET A 155 -13.04 6.65 9.51
CA MET A 155 -11.99 6.58 10.53
C MET A 155 -12.55 6.17 11.90
N GLY A 156 -13.74 6.64 12.27
CA GLY A 156 -14.40 6.25 13.53
C GLY A 156 -14.83 4.78 13.60
N GLU A 157 -14.93 4.10 12.46
CA GLU A 157 -15.20 2.66 12.38
C GLU A 157 -13.92 1.80 12.36
N ALA A 158 -12.77 2.41 12.07
CA ALA A 158 -11.50 1.69 12.04
C ALA A 158 -10.93 1.49 13.44
N ASN A 159 -10.05 0.50 13.59
CA ASN A 159 -9.27 0.36 14.81
C ASN A 159 -8.28 1.54 14.90
N PRO A 160 -8.29 2.36 15.96
CA PRO A 160 -7.41 3.52 16.08
C PRO A 160 -5.92 3.16 16.01
N PHE A 161 -5.54 1.95 16.44
CA PHE A 161 -4.17 1.46 16.31
C PHE A 161 -3.77 1.19 14.86
N GLU A 162 -4.70 0.73 14.03
CA GLU A 162 -4.45 0.49 12.60
C GLU A 162 -4.37 1.80 11.80
N LEU A 163 -4.92 2.90 12.33
CA LEU A 163 -4.84 4.20 11.68
C LEU A 163 -3.55 4.97 11.99
N GLU A 164 -2.78 4.53 12.99
CA GLU A 164 -1.64 5.25 13.57
C GLU A 164 -1.98 6.73 13.89
N CYS A 165 -3.16 6.95 14.47
CA CYS A 165 -3.57 8.26 14.97
C CYS A 165 -3.13 8.38 16.44
N LEU A 166 -1.87 8.75 16.65
CA LEU A 166 -1.27 8.84 17.99
C LEU A 166 -1.01 10.31 18.34
N PRO A 167 -1.66 10.86 19.38
CA PRO A 167 -1.32 12.18 19.91
C PRO A 167 0.08 12.18 20.53
N ASP A 168 0.78 13.32 20.44
CA ASP A 168 2.16 13.49 20.95
C ASP A 168 2.34 13.14 22.44
N ASP A 169 1.26 13.21 23.23
CA ASP A 169 1.27 13.02 24.70
C ASP A 169 0.31 11.91 25.20
N ALA A 170 -0.25 11.08 24.32
CA ALA A 170 -1.27 10.11 24.73
C ALA A 170 -0.69 8.96 25.58
N SER A 171 -1.22 8.82 26.79
CA SER A 171 -1.09 7.57 27.55
C SER A 171 -1.72 6.43 26.75
N LEU A 172 -0.89 5.49 26.28
CA LEU A 172 -1.30 4.24 25.63
C LEU A 172 -2.44 3.53 26.39
N SER A 173 -2.48 3.64 27.72
CA SER A 173 -3.54 3.07 28.56
C SER A 173 -4.93 3.67 28.34
N ALA A 174 -5.04 4.96 28.01
CA ALA A 174 -6.33 5.59 27.71
C ALA A 174 -6.88 5.13 26.35
N LEU A 175 -6.00 4.85 25.38
CA LEU A 175 -6.36 4.31 24.08
C LEU A 175 -6.83 2.84 24.19
N MET A 176 -6.23 2.06 25.09
CA MET A 176 -6.53 0.63 25.27
C MET A 176 -7.86 0.33 25.98
N ASN A 177 -8.36 1.24 26.83
CA ASN A 177 -9.53 0.97 27.69
C ASN A 177 -10.89 0.92 26.96
N GLY A 178 -10.94 1.19 25.66
CA GLY A 178 -12.18 1.19 24.87
C GLY A 178 -12.21 0.19 23.70
N LEU A 179 -11.19 -0.66 23.54
CA LEU A 179 -10.99 -1.42 22.31
C LEU A 179 -11.43 -2.87 22.41
N ASN A 180 -12.13 -3.33 21.37
CA ASN A 180 -12.18 -4.75 21.07
C ASN A 180 -10.75 -5.21 20.74
N PRO A 181 -10.29 -6.35 21.28
CA PRO A 181 -8.98 -6.88 20.94
C PRO A 181 -8.89 -7.03 19.42
N SER A 182 -7.78 -6.56 18.84
CA SER A 182 -7.49 -6.85 17.43
C SER A 182 -7.61 -8.36 17.20
N PRO A 183 -8.19 -8.80 16.07
CA PRO A 183 -8.12 -10.20 15.70
C PRO A 183 -6.66 -10.67 15.74
N PRO A 184 -6.39 -11.94 16.07
CA PRO A 184 -5.04 -12.46 15.97
C PRO A 184 -4.51 -12.26 14.55
N PRO A 185 -3.20 -11.96 14.39
CA PRO A 185 -2.62 -11.75 13.08
C PRO A 185 -2.83 -12.98 12.22
N SER A 186 -3.14 -12.77 10.94
CA SER A 186 -3.24 -13.87 9.98
C SER A 186 -1.87 -14.53 9.79
N PRO A 187 -1.81 -15.77 9.29
CA PRO A 187 -0.54 -16.40 8.94
C PRO A 187 0.28 -15.59 7.94
N ALA A 188 -0.38 -14.87 7.03
CA ALA A 188 0.29 -14.01 6.07
C ALA A 188 0.86 -12.76 6.73
N GLU A 189 0.13 -12.14 7.66
CA GLU A 189 0.64 -11.02 8.47
C GLU A 189 1.82 -11.46 9.35
N ALA A 190 1.76 -12.67 9.92
CA ALA A 190 2.87 -13.25 10.67
C ALA A 190 4.11 -13.45 9.80
N ARG A 191 3.97 -13.99 8.58
CA ARG A 191 5.10 -14.14 7.63
C ARG A 191 5.65 -12.81 7.16
N ALA A 192 4.80 -11.86 6.77
CA ALA A 192 5.22 -10.53 6.33
C ALA A 192 6.00 -9.79 7.45
N ARG A 193 5.55 -9.95 8.69
CA ARG A 193 6.23 -9.48 9.89
C ARG A 193 7.58 -10.14 10.10
N GLU A 194 7.67 -11.47 9.98
CA GLU A 194 8.93 -12.20 10.06
C GLU A 194 9.92 -11.77 8.96
N ASP A 195 9.44 -11.60 7.74
CA ASP A 195 10.24 -11.14 6.60
C ASP A 195 10.72 -9.70 6.79
N GLY A 196 9.85 -8.80 7.29
CA GLY A 196 10.20 -7.42 7.63
C GLY A 196 11.29 -7.37 8.70
N LEU A 197 11.13 -8.15 9.78
CA LEU A 197 12.14 -8.31 10.83
C LEU A 197 13.46 -8.86 10.26
N ALA A 198 13.41 -9.85 9.38
CA ALA A 198 14.60 -10.43 8.77
C ALA A 198 15.33 -9.39 7.89
N ARG A 199 14.60 -8.63 7.06
CA ARG A 199 15.16 -7.54 6.26
C ARG A 199 15.81 -6.47 7.12
N MET A 200 15.13 -6.02 8.17
CA MET A 200 15.66 -4.99 9.07
C MET A 200 16.93 -5.46 9.78
N ARG A 201 16.95 -6.70 10.29
CA ARG A 201 18.16 -7.29 10.89
C ARG A 201 19.31 -7.35 9.88
N ALA A 202 19.05 -7.72 8.63
CA ALA A 202 20.06 -7.78 7.59
C ALA A 202 20.62 -6.38 7.24
N VAL A 203 19.77 -5.34 7.23
CA VAL A 203 20.19 -3.95 7.02
C VAL A 203 21.08 -3.47 8.17
N LEU A 204 20.64 -3.66 9.42
CA LEU A 204 21.39 -3.24 10.61
C LEU A 204 22.69 -4.03 10.82
N ALA A 205 22.76 -5.28 10.34
CA ALA A 205 24.01 -6.04 10.36
C ALA A 205 25.06 -5.46 9.39
N LYS A 206 24.63 -4.84 8.29
CA LYS A 206 25.51 -4.25 7.28
C LYS A 206 25.87 -2.80 7.58
N GLN A 207 24.91 -2.00 8.03
CA GLN A 207 25.03 -0.56 8.21
C GLN A 207 24.21 -0.10 9.41
N ARG A 208 24.86 0.62 10.33
CA ARG A 208 24.21 1.17 11.54
C ARG A 208 24.23 2.68 11.61
N THR A 209 25.03 3.32 10.77
CA THR A 209 25.22 4.77 10.77
C THR A 209 24.50 5.37 9.57
N TRP A 210 23.48 6.17 9.81
CA TRP A 210 22.56 6.66 8.80
C TRP A 210 22.56 8.18 8.79
N CYS A 211 22.64 8.76 7.60
CA CYS A 211 22.74 10.18 7.34
C CYS A 211 21.43 10.69 6.75
N TRP A 212 21.02 11.87 7.17
CA TRP A 212 19.88 12.56 6.58
C TRP A 212 20.13 12.83 5.10
N GLY A 213 19.08 12.74 4.28
CA GLY A 213 19.21 13.00 2.85
C GLY A 213 19.58 14.46 2.57
N PRO A 214 20.15 14.76 1.38
CA PRO A 214 20.49 16.14 0.99
C PRO A 214 19.29 17.09 0.93
N GLY A 215 18.05 16.57 0.95
CA GLY A 215 16.82 17.35 1.03
C GLY A 215 16.47 17.83 2.45
N GLY A 216 17.03 17.23 3.51
CA GLY A 216 16.94 17.66 4.92
C GLY A 216 15.55 18.04 5.45
N ALA A 217 14.47 17.58 4.83
CA ALA A 217 13.19 18.30 4.91
C ALA A 217 12.39 18.02 6.19
N ALA A 218 12.55 16.85 6.82
CA ALA A 218 11.81 16.56 8.06
C ALA A 218 12.46 17.16 9.31
N PHE A 219 13.80 17.28 9.35
CA PHE A 219 14.54 17.65 10.57
C PHE A 219 15.64 18.71 10.39
N GLY A 220 15.80 19.28 9.19
CA GLY A 220 16.51 20.55 8.98
C GLY A 220 18.02 20.59 9.20
N GLY A 221 18.73 19.46 9.30
CA GLY A 221 20.17 19.42 9.63
C GLY A 221 21.03 18.49 8.78
N LYS A 222 22.33 18.76 8.75
CA LYS A 222 23.42 17.92 8.22
C LYS A 222 23.95 17.00 9.32
N GLY A 223 23.75 15.71 9.17
CA GLY A 223 24.22 14.74 10.16
C GLY A 223 23.49 13.44 10.04
N GLY A 224 23.34 12.77 11.18
CA GLY A 224 22.72 11.46 11.21
C GLY A 224 22.74 10.85 12.59
N PHE A 225 22.51 9.54 12.63
CA PHE A 225 22.56 8.77 13.86
C PHE A 225 23.16 7.39 13.65
N THR A 226 23.73 6.84 14.72
CA THR A 226 24.24 5.46 14.79
C THR A 226 23.35 4.64 15.73
N LEU A 227 22.90 3.48 15.25
CA LEU A 227 22.10 2.51 16.00
C LEU A 227 23.00 1.38 16.55
N HIS A 228 23.36 1.47 17.82
CA HIS A 228 24.24 0.53 18.50
C HIS A 228 23.51 -0.78 18.88
N GLU A 229 24.24 -1.89 18.97
CA GLU A 229 23.70 -3.22 19.33
C GLU A 229 23.03 -3.27 20.70
N ASN A 230 23.51 -2.45 21.64
CA ASN A 230 23.00 -2.35 22.99
C ASN A 230 21.71 -1.51 23.09
N GLY A 231 21.09 -1.14 21.96
CA GLY A 231 19.87 -0.33 21.90
C GLY A 231 20.11 1.18 22.07
N GLN A 232 21.36 1.64 22.08
CA GLN A 232 21.68 3.07 22.10
C GLN A 232 21.59 3.67 20.69
N ALA A 233 21.05 4.90 20.60
CA ALA A 233 21.05 5.71 19.40
C ALA A 233 21.85 6.99 19.67
N ALA A 234 22.94 7.19 18.92
CA ALA A 234 23.81 8.37 19.06
C ALA A 234 23.72 9.24 17.82
N SER A 235 23.42 10.53 17.97
CA SER A 235 23.44 11.48 16.85
C SER A 235 24.84 12.05 16.62
N PHE A 236 25.07 12.57 15.41
CA PHE A 236 26.22 13.41 15.08
C PHE A 236 25.81 14.47 14.05
N GLY A 237 26.60 15.54 13.96
CA GLY A 237 26.25 16.72 13.17
C GLY A 237 25.21 17.60 13.85
N ASP A 238 24.53 18.43 13.08
CA ASP A 238 23.45 19.33 13.53
C ASP A 238 22.05 18.79 13.20
N GLY A 239 21.95 17.50 12.85
CA GLY A 239 20.68 16.80 12.63
C GLY A 239 19.90 16.47 13.91
N ALA A 240 18.66 16.01 13.75
CA ALA A 240 17.80 15.59 14.86
C ALA A 240 18.51 14.60 15.79
N THR A 241 18.46 14.90 17.10
CA THR A 241 19.08 14.06 18.14
C THR A 241 18.02 13.22 18.83
N PRO A 242 18.21 11.90 18.94
CA PRO A 242 17.32 11.03 19.71
C PRO A 242 17.19 11.54 21.15
N ARG A 243 15.97 11.86 21.60
CA ARG A 243 15.74 12.46 22.93
C ARG A 243 16.18 11.53 24.06
N ASP A 244 15.86 10.24 23.93
CA ASP A 244 16.16 9.23 24.94
C ASP A 244 17.46 8.46 24.64
N GLY A 245 18.14 8.79 23.55
CA GLY A 245 19.36 8.12 23.12
C GLY A 245 19.18 6.60 22.91
N ARG A 246 17.95 6.15 22.62
CA ARG A 246 17.58 4.74 22.50
C ARG A 246 16.82 4.47 21.21
N TRP A 247 16.93 3.22 20.76
CA TRP A 247 16.11 2.68 19.69
C TRP A 247 15.65 1.27 20.03
N THR A 248 14.52 0.89 19.44
CA THR A 248 13.94 -0.46 19.54
C THR A 248 13.65 -1.01 18.15
N LEU A 249 13.72 -2.33 18.00
CA LEU A 249 13.15 -3.00 16.84
C LEU A 249 11.71 -3.36 17.18
N GLY A 250 10.79 -2.62 16.58
CA GLY A 250 9.36 -2.84 16.66
C GLY A 250 9.00 -4.25 16.24
N GLN A 251 7.88 -4.72 16.78
CA GLN A 251 7.37 -6.05 16.52
C GLN A 251 7.02 -6.27 15.04
N ASP A 252 6.66 -5.21 14.34
CA ASP A 252 6.34 -5.13 12.92
C ASP A 252 7.57 -5.06 11.99
N GLY A 253 8.79 -5.10 12.55
CA GLY A 253 10.03 -5.02 11.77
C GLY A 253 10.53 -3.61 11.47
N ARG A 254 9.91 -2.57 12.05
CA ARG A 254 10.38 -1.18 11.94
C ARG A 254 11.33 -0.83 13.09
N VAL A 255 12.26 0.07 12.86
CA VAL A 255 13.09 0.67 13.91
C VAL A 255 12.35 1.87 14.48
N GLU A 256 12.20 1.90 15.79
CA GLU A 256 11.57 2.96 16.55
C GLU A 256 12.64 3.84 17.19
N VAL A 257 12.60 5.14 16.92
CA VAL A 257 13.49 6.14 17.54
C VAL A 257 12.68 7.36 17.94
N ILE A 258 12.86 7.82 19.18
CA ILE A 258 12.24 9.06 19.65
C ILE A 258 13.12 10.24 19.25
N LEU A 259 12.68 11.02 18.27
CA LEU A 259 13.35 12.24 17.80
C LEU A 259 12.58 13.48 18.27
N PRO A 260 13.09 14.71 18.05
CA PRO A 260 12.32 15.91 18.29
C PRO A 260 11.05 15.88 17.43
N GLY A 261 9.88 15.92 18.06
CA GLY A 261 8.59 15.80 17.38
C GLY A 261 7.87 14.47 17.60
N GLY A 262 8.49 13.48 18.27
CA GLY A 262 7.79 12.27 18.72
C GLY A 262 8.52 10.96 18.39
N LEU A 263 7.75 9.88 18.40
CA LEU A 263 8.23 8.56 17.99
C LEU A 263 8.24 8.46 16.46
N HIS A 264 9.38 8.07 15.89
CA HIS A 264 9.53 7.86 14.46
C HIS A 264 9.82 6.39 14.17
N HIS A 265 9.14 5.88 13.14
CA HIS A 265 9.31 4.53 12.64
C HIS A 265 10.11 4.58 11.33
N PHE A 266 11.19 3.83 11.29
CA PHE A 266 12.02 3.64 10.10
C PHE A 266 11.86 2.22 9.61
N ASP A 267 11.56 2.04 8.34
CA ASP A 267 11.46 0.73 7.70
C ASP A 267 12.64 0.50 6.75
N ALA A 268 12.91 -0.77 6.47
CA ALA A 268 13.95 -1.19 5.53
C ALA A 268 13.35 -1.29 4.12
N GLY A 269 13.74 -0.38 3.22
CA GLY A 269 13.37 -0.43 1.82
C GLY A 269 14.02 -1.61 1.08
N GLU A 270 13.48 -1.98 -0.07
CA GLU A 270 14.03 -3.06 -0.92
C GLU A 270 15.48 -2.79 -1.39
N ASN A 271 15.85 -1.51 -1.44
CA ASN A 271 17.20 -1.03 -1.74
C ASN A 271 18.19 -1.22 -0.57
N GLY A 272 17.74 -1.78 0.55
CA GLY A 272 18.55 -2.02 1.75
C GLY A 272 18.84 -0.76 2.56
N ARG A 273 18.06 0.32 2.38
CA ARG A 273 18.20 1.59 3.11
C ARG A 273 17.09 1.74 4.14
N LEU A 274 17.38 2.50 5.19
CA LEU A 274 16.35 2.96 6.12
C LEU A 274 15.63 4.15 5.51
N GLY A 275 14.31 4.12 5.56
CA GLY A 275 13.49 5.26 5.20
C GLY A 275 12.37 5.48 6.20
N PHE A 276 11.78 6.66 6.13
CA PHE A 276 10.59 7.01 6.90
C PHE A 276 9.69 7.88 6.03
N ASN A 277 8.40 7.87 6.31
CA ASN A 277 7.43 8.65 5.56
C ASN A 277 7.00 9.87 6.35
N HIS A 278 6.84 10.98 5.65
CA HIS A 278 6.29 12.22 6.16
C HIS A 278 5.29 12.80 5.16
N THR A 279 4.65 13.91 5.50
CA THR A 279 3.55 14.51 4.71
C THR A 279 3.93 14.90 3.28
N ALA A 280 5.23 15.05 2.97
CA ALA A 280 5.73 15.37 1.63
C ALA A 280 6.28 14.14 0.87
N GLY A 281 6.17 12.94 1.42
CA GLY A 281 6.57 11.68 0.80
C GLY A 281 7.52 10.86 1.67
N ARG A 282 8.16 9.87 1.04
CA ARG A 282 9.18 9.02 1.66
C ARG A 282 10.55 9.69 1.60
N GLU A 283 11.24 9.76 2.72
CA GLU A 283 12.65 10.15 2.80
C GLU A 283 13.51 8.93 3.10
N GLU A 284 14.50 8.69 2.24
CA GLU A 284 15.47 7.61 2.37
C GLU A 284 16.77 8.12 2.98
N LEU A 285 17.17 7.52 4.10
CA LEU A 285 18.45 7.78 4.73
C LEU A 285 19.58 7.22 3.87
N GLN A 286 20.70 7.94 3.89
CA GLN A 286 21.91 7.52 3.20
C GLN A 286 22.82 6.78 4.17
N PRO A 287 23.47 5.68 3.77
CA PRO A 287 24.60 5.16 4.51
C PRO A 287 25.64 6.26 4.69
N CYS A 288 26.04 6.55 5.92
CA CYS A 288 27.13 7.50 6.12
C CYS A 288 28.44 6.85 5.69
N VAL A 289 29.07 7.41 4.67
CA VAL A 289 30.48 7.13 4.40
C VAL A 289 31.26 7.87 5.49
N GLN A 290 31.70 7.16 6.52
CA GLN A 290 32.68 7.76 7.44
C GLN A 290 33.94 8.09 6.62
N PRO A 291 34.44 9.34 6.63
CA PRO A 291 35.78 9.59 6.12
C PRO A 291 36.74 8.71 6.93
N ARG A 292 37.51 7.89 6.21
CA ARG A 292 38.59 7.08 6.79
C ARG A 292 39.66 7.97 7.41
#